data_AF-A0ABD5FJJ4-F1
#
_entry.id   AF-A0ABD5FJJ4-F1
#
_cell.length_a   1.000
_cell.length_b   1.000
_cell.length_c   1.000
_cell.angle_alpha   90.00
_cell.angle_beta   90.00
_cell.angle_gamma   90.00
#
_symmetry.space_group_name_H-M   'P 1'
#
loop_
_entity.id
_entity.type
_entity.pdbx_description
1 polymer ?
#
loop_
_entity_poly.entity_id
_entity_poly.type
_entity_poly.pdbx_seq_one_letter_code
_entity_poly.pdbx_strand_id
1 'polypeptide(L)'
;MNLDIVSFIVGILSSIVFPLLIYVKNYIVKKGERRSFKLMINNEYIKPLVKVFDEGLSDDETKKRINRQVADILKKLDYLKTDELPFLTTDNQFYFIRVVEYTLRLLHSIVEISNSYEFRDTLPINVSGRQAEQDIFEKKIKSHINYYELNIDKYANLKTDKFQTPN
;
A
#
# COMPACT_ATOMS: atom_id res chain seq x y z
N MET A 1 -23.15 49.07 18.70
CA MET A 1 -22.04 48.11 18.77
C MET A 1 -20.76 48.89 18.57
N ASN A 2 -19.79 48.80 19.48
CA ASN A 2 -18.62 49.69 19.51
C ASN A 2 -17.65 49.35 18.36
N LEU A 3 -17.25 50.33 17.55
CA LEU A 3 -16.47 50.11 16.31
C LEU A 3 -15.12 49.43 16.61
N ASP A 4 -14.55 49.71 17.77
CA ASP A 4 -13.29 49.12 18.25
C ASP A 4 -13.42 47.62 18.55
N ILE A 5 -14.57 47.21 19.11
CA ILE A 5 -14.84 45.79 19.39
C ILE A 5 -15.00 45.03 18.09
N VAL A 6 -15.65 45.63 17.08
CA VAL A 6 -15.80 45.02 15.75
C VAL A 6 -14.43 44.86 15.09
N SER A 7 -13.59 45.90 15.14
CA SER A 7 -12.24 45.87 14.56
C SER A 7 -11.33 44.85 15.24
N PHE A 8 -11.42 44.72 16.57
CA PHE A 8 -10.71 43.70 17.34
C PHE A 8 -11.14 42.28 16.96
N ILE A 9 -12.45 42.03 16.84
CA ILE A 9 -12.98 40.71 16.42
C ILE A 9 -12.53 40.37 15.00
N VAL A 10 -12.60 41.32 14.05
CA VAL A 10 -12.10 41.13 12.68
C VAL A 10 -10.60 40.82 12.68
N GLY A 11 -9.82 41.48 13.54
CA GLY A 11 -8.41 41.21 13.74
C GLY A 11 -8.14 39.77 14.21
N ILE A 12 -8.89 39.27 15.20
CA ILE A 12 -8.77 37.89 15.68
C ILE A 12 -9.17 36.87 14.60
N LEU A 13 -10.28 37.11 13.91
CA LEU A 13 -10.76 36.21 12.86
C LEU A 13 -9.75 36.07 11.73
N SER A 14 -9.21 37.20 11.25
CA SER A 14 -8.22 37.24 10.17
C SER A 14 -6.87 36.65 10.55
N SER A 15 -6.37 36.90 11.77
CA SER A 15 -5.03 36.47 12.18
C SER A 15 -4.95 35.06 12.75
N ILE A 16 -6.02 34.56 13.37
CA ILE A 16 -5.99 33.28 14.10
C ILE A 16 -6.98 32.29 13.52
N VAL A 17 -8.27 32.68 13.42
CA VAL A 17 -9.33 31.71 13.12
C VAL A 17 -9.24 31.23 11.67
N PHE A 18 -9.14 32.12 10.69
CA PHE A 18 -9.05 31.71 9.29
C PHE A 18 -7.78 30.90 8.98
N PRO A 19 -6.57 31.29 9.44
CA PRO A 19 -5.38 30.46 9.25
C PRO A 19 -5.50 29.07 9.89
N LEU A 20 -6.09 28.98 11.10
CA LEU A 20 -6.33 27.70 11.75
C LEU A 20 -7.29 26.81 10.95
N LEU A 21 -8.38 27.37 10.43
CA LEU A 21 -9.34 26.63 9.61
C LEU A 21 -8.68 26.12 8.32
N ILE A 22 -7.86 26.93 7.66
CA ILE A 22 -7.10 26.53 6.46
C ILE A 22 -6.12 25.42 6.83
N TYR A 23 -5.40 25.54 7.94
CA TYR A 23 -4.48 24.51 8.41
C TYR A 23 -5.18 23.18 8.66
N VAL A 24 -6.31 23.19 9.38
CA VAL A 24 -7.10 21.99 9.66
C VAL A 24 -7.65 21.38 8.36
N LYS A 25 -8.19 22.20 7.45
CA LYS A 25 -8.65 21.74 6.13
C LYS A 25 -7.52 21.05 5.36
N ASN A 26 -6.36 21.69 5.26
CA ASN A 26 -5.21 21.14 4.54
C ASN A 26 -4.72 19.83 5.19
N TYR A 27 -4.73 19.74 6.51
CA TYR A 27 -4.40 18.50 7.23
C TYR A 27 -5.38 17.36 6.90
N ILE A 28 -6.68 17.64 6.88
CA ILE A 28 -7.72 16.65 6.52
C ILE A 28 -7.54 16.19 5.07
N VAL A 29 -7.34 17.12 4.13
CA VAL A 29 -7.13 16.81 2.71
C VAL A 29 -5.90 15.92 2.53
N LYS A 30 -4.76 16.29 3.12
CA LYS A 30 -3.52 15.48 3.05
C LYS A 30 -3.73 14.07 3.61
N LYS A 31 -4.46 13.93 4.72
CA LYS A 31 -4.78 12.61 5.29
C LYS A 31 -5.72 11.81 4.38
N GLY A 32 -6.66 12.49 3.72
CA GLY A 32 -7.54 11.92 2.71
C GLY A 32 -6.77 11.36 1.52
N GLU A 33 -5.83 12.13 0.95
CA GLU A 33 -4.97 11.69 -0.15
C GLU A 33 -4.16 10.44 0.19
N ARG A 34 -3.54 10.39 1.38
CA ARG A 34 -2.83 9.19 1.88
C ARG A 34 -3.72 7.96 1.89
N ARG A 35 -4.94 8.12 2.45
CA ARG A 35 -5.92 7.04 2.50
C ARG A 35 -6.34 6.59 1.11
N SER A 36 -6.65 7.53 0.21
CA SER A 36 -7.06 7.23 -1.16
C SER A 36 -5.96 6.51 -1.94
N PHE A 37 -4.71 6.96 -1.82
CA PHE A 37 -3.57 6.29 -2.47
C PHE A 37 -3.37 4.86 -1.95
N LYS A 38 -3.40 4.65 -0.63
CA LYS A 38 -3.32 3.31 -0.04
C LYS A 38 -4.47 2.40 -0.52
N LEU A 39 -5.68 2.96 -0.61
CA LEU A 39 -6.85 2.22 -1.10
C LEU A 39 -6.71 1.84 -2.57
N MET A 40 -6.22 2.75 -3.41
CA MET A 40 -5.90 2.47 -4.82
C MET A 40 -4.90 1.32 -4.92
N ILE A 41 -3.76 1.40 -4.21
CA ILE A 41 -2.76 0.34 -4.20
C ILE A 41 -3.36 -1.01 -3.78
N ASN A 42 -4.15 -1.03 -2.70
CA ASN A 42 -4.78 -2.27 -2.24
C ASN A 42 -5.77 -2.84 -3.26
N ASN A 43 -6.63 -1.99 -3.82
CA ASN A 43 -7.69 -2.43 -4.73
C ASN A 43 -7.15 -2.87 -6.09
N GLU A 44 -6.15 -2.16 -6.63
CA GLU A 44 -5.60 -2.42 -7.96
C GLU A 44 -4.57 -3.54 -7.97
N TYR A 45 -3.81 -3.72 -6.89
CA TYR A 45 -2.64 -4.59 -6.90
C TYR A 45 -2.70 -5.74 -5.91
N ILE A 46 -3.28 -5.56 -4.72
CA ILE A 46 -3.26 -6.59 -3.68
C ILE A 46 -4.49 -7.50 -3.72
N LYS A 47 -5.68 -6.91 -3.74
CA LYS A 47 -6.95 -7.66 -3.78
C LYS A 47 -7.06 -8.63 -4.96
N PRO A 48 -6.61 -8.28 -6.18
CA PRO A 48 -6.65 -9.22 -7.31
C PRO A 48 -5.85 -10.51 -7.05
N LEU A 49 -4.72 -10.43 -6.34
CA LEU A 49 -3.91 -11.61 -6.00
C LEU A 49 -4.66 -12.58 -5.09
N VAL A 50 -5.43 -12.06 -4.14
CA VAL A 50 -6.24 -12.88 -3.22
C VAL A 50 -7.39 -13.55 -3.97
N LYS A 51 -8.00 -12.85 -4.93
CA LYS A 51 -9.13 -13.39 -5.72
C LYS A 51 -8.76 -14.59 -6.58
N VAL A 52 -7.49 -14.75 -6.95
CA VAL A 52 -7.04 -15.91 -7.75
C VAL A 52 -7.36 -17.24 -7.05
N PHE A 53 -7.29 -17.27 -5.72
CA PHE A 53 -7.61 -18.48 -4.94
C PHE A 53 -9.11 -18.82 -4.97
N ASP A 54 -9.97 -17.83 -5.19
CA ASP A 54 -11.42 -18.01 -5.27
C ASP A 54 -11.88 -18.49 -6.67
N GLU A 55 -10.98 -18.53 -7.66
CA GLU A 55 -11.30 -18.88 -9.06
C GLU A 55 -11.42 -20.40 -9.30
N GLY A 56 -11.07 -21.25 -8.32
CA GLY A 56 -11.17 -22.71 -8.46
C GLY A 56 -10.21 -23.32 -9.49
N LEU A 57 -9.08 -22.65 -9.75
CA LEU A 57 -8.05 -23.10 -10.68
C LEU A 57 -7.26 -24.28 -10.11
N SER A 58 -6.62 -25.04 -11.01
CA SER A 58 -5.62 -26.05 -10.61
C SER A 58 -4.41 -25.39 -9.92
N ASP A 59 -3.63 -26.16 -9.17
CA ASP A 59 -2.47 -25.67 -8.40
C ASP A 59 -1.44 -24.94 -9.29
N ASP A 60 -1.06 -25.59 -10.40
CA ASP A 60 -0.11 -25.03 -11.38
C ASP A 60 -0.66 -23.76 -12.05
N GLU A 61 -1.95 -23.76 -12.36
CA GLU A 61 -2.59 -22.61 -13.00
C GLU A 61 -2.73 -21.44 -12.02
N THR A 62 -3.06 -21.70 -10.76
CA THR A 62 -3.06 -20.72 -9.65
C THR A 62 -1.68 -20.08 -9.52
N LYS A 63 -0.63 -20.91 -9.41
CA LYS A 63 0.76 -20.45 -9.30
C LYS A 63 1.18 -19.60 -10.50
N LYS A 64 0.88 -20.07 -11.72
CA LYS A 64 1.17 -19.36 -12.97
C LYS A 64 0.42 -18.02 -13.05
N ARG A 65 -0.84 -18.00 -12.64
CA ARG A 65 -1.69 -16.81 -12.63
C ARG A 65 -1.18 -15.76 -11.64
N ILE A 66 -0.83 -16.17 -10.43
CA ILE A 66 -0.21 -15.30 -9.42
C ILE A 66 1.11 -14.74 -9.94
N ASN A 67 2.02 -15.58 -10.43
CA ASN A 67 3.32 -15.12 -10.94
C ASN A 67 3.18 -14.11 -12.07
N ARG A 68 2.23 -14.34 -13.00
CA ARG A 68 1.96 -13.41 -14.08
C ARG A 68 1.42 -12.07 -13.57
N GLN A 69 0.41 -12.10 -12.70
CA GLN A 69 -0.14 -10.87 -12.12
C GLN A 69 0.93 -10.10 -11.35
N VAL A 70 1.73 -10.78 -10.53
CA VAL A 70 2.79 -10.13 -9.76
C VAL A 70 3.83 -9.50 -10.67
N ALA A 71 4.26 -10.17 -11.75
CA ALA A 71 5.19 -9.60 -12.73
C ALA A 71 4.64 -8.32 -13.38
N ASP A 72 3.36 -8.33 -13.78
CA ASP A 72 2.70 -7.15 -14.35
C ASP A 72 2.60 -6.00 -13.34
N ILE A 73 2.28 -6.31 -12.09
CA ILE A 73 2.17 -5.32 -11.00
C ILE A 73 3.53 -4.72 -10.68
N LEU A 74 4.58 -5.55 -10.54
CA LEU A 74 5.94 -5.09 -10.28
C LEU A 74 6.37 -4.05 -11.32
N LYS A 75 6.13 -4.32 -12.60
CA LYS A 75 6.45 -3.38 -13.68
C LYS A 75 5.70 -2.04 -13.56
N LYS A 76 4.41 -2.09 -13.24
CA LYS A 76 3.59 -0.88 -13.05
C LYS A 76 4.03 -0.06 -11.86
N LEU A 77 4.30 -0.71 -10.73
CA LEU A 77 4.72 -0.05 -9.51
C LEU A 77 6.15 0.50 -9.60
N ASP A 78 7.03 -0.18 -10.32
CA ASP A 78 8.38 0.34 -10.61
C ASP A 78 8.28 1.64 -11.40
N TYR A 79 7.54 1.64 -12.51
CA TYR A 79 7.28 2.85 -13.30
C TYR A 79 6.63 3.98 -12.47
N LEU A 80 5.59 3.66 -11.69
CA LEU A 80 4.95 4.64 -10.79
C LEU A 80 5.99 5.26 -9.84
N LYS A 81 6.90 4.46 -9.28
CA LYS A 81 7.93 4.91 -8.33
C LYS A 81 9.06 5.72 -9.00
N THR A 82 9.50 5.35 -10.19
CA THR A 82 10.66 5.96 -10.86
C THR A 82 10.29 7.14 -11.72
N ASP A 83 9.13 7.11 -12.38
CA ASP A 83 8.78 8.03 -13.47
C ASP A 83 7.62 8.97 -13.14
N GLU A 84 6.79 8.66 -12.13
CA GLU A 84 5.62 9.49 -11.80
C GLU A 84 5.73 10.12 -10.41
N LEU A 85 5.90 9.31 -9.36
CA LEU A 85 5.92 9.79 -7.98
C LEU A 85 7.01 10.84 -7.70
N PRO A 86 8.24 10.78 -8.26
CA PRO A 86 9.28 11.79 -8.02
C PRO A 86 8.91 13.18 -8.54
N PHE A 87 7.96 13.28 -9.46
CA PHE A 87 7.50 14.55 -10.03
C PHE A 87 6.23 15.09 -9.34
N LEU A 88 5.66 14.36 -8.39
CA LEU A 88 4.56 14.87 -7.56
C LEU A 88 5.03 15.94 -6.58
N THR A 89 4.64 17.20 -6.81
CA THR A 89 4.89 18.33 -5.90
C THR A 89 3.91 18.36 -4.72
N THR A 90 3.79 17.25 -3.98
CA THR A 90 2.92 17.13 -2.81
C THR A 90 3.70 16.75 -1.56
N ASP A 91 3.29 17.29 -0.40
CA ASP A 91 3.86 16.93 0.91
C ASP A 91 3.70 15.44 1.25
N ASN A 92 2.83 14.74 0.52
CA ASN A 92 2.61 13.30 0.66
C ASN A 92 3.53 12.44 -0.22
N GLN A 93 4.39 13.03 -1.04
CA GLN A 93 5.24 12.33 -2.01
C GLN A 93 6.04 11.18 -1.36
N PHE A 94 6.76 11.45 -0.28
CA PHE A 94 7.53 10.41 0.43
C PHE A 94 6.65 9.30 1.01
N TYR A 95 5.44 9.63 1.47
CA TYR A 95 4.50 8.62 1.94
C TYR A 95 4.09 7.71 0.77
N PHE A 96 3.77 8.27 -0.40
CA PHE A 96 3.42 7.48 -1.59
C PHE A 96 4.56 6.60 -2.06
N ILE A 97 5.79 7.14 -2.15
CA ILE A 97 6.99 6.38 -2.52
C ILE A 97 7.19 5.20 -1.57
N ARG A 98 7.04 5.41 -0.26
CA ARG A 98 7.21 4.33 0.72
C ARG A 98 6.09 3.31 0.70
N VAL A 99 4.85 3.71 0.42
CA VAL A 99 3.76 2.76 0.18
C VAL A 99 4.13 1.86 -0.99
N VAL A 100 4.53 2.43 -2.14
CA VAL A 100 4.92 1.65 -3.32
C VAL A 100 6.12 0.75 -3.03
N GLU A 101 7.15 1.26 -2.37
CA GLU A 101 8.33 0.47 -1.96
C GLU A 101 7.94 -0.72 -1.07
N TYR A 102 7.05 -0.51 -0.10
CA TYR A 102 6.61 -1.59 0.78
C TYR A 102 5.73 -2.61 0.04
N THR A 103 4.94 -2.15 -0.94
CA THR A 103 4.19 -3.03 -1.84
C THR A 103 5.12 -3.86 -2.72
N LEU A 104 6.16 -3.27 -3.30
CA LEU A 104 7.16 -4.00 -4.08
C LEU A 104 7.82 -5.11 -3.26
N ARG A 105 8.18 -4.84 -2.00
CA ARG A 105 8.73 -5.85 -1.08
C ARG A 105 7.77 -7.03 -0.87
N LEU A 106 6.49 -6.75 -0.61
CA LEU A 106 5.47 -7.79 -0.50
C LEU A 106 5.41 -8.65 -1.77
N LEU A 107 5.40 -8.02 -2.94
CA LEU A 107 5.30 -8.71 -4.22
C LEU A 107 6.51 -9.62 -4.48
N HIS A 108 7.73 -9.15 -4.17
CA HIS A 108 8.93 -9.98 -4.22
C HIS A 108 8.83 -11.19 -3.28
N SER A 109 8.37 -11.01 -2.05
CA SER A 109 8.14 -12.14 -1.12
C SER A 109 7.09 -13.12 -1.66
N ILE A 110 6.03 -12.64 -2.32
CA ILE A 110 5.04 -13.50 -2.97
C ILE A 110 5.68 -14.33 -4.09
N VAL A 111 6.55 -13.74 -4.92
CA VAL A 111 7.29 -14.46 -5.97
C VAL A 111 8.19 -15.54 -5.35
N GLU A 112 8.91 -15.22 -4.28
CA GLU A 112 9.76 -16.18 -3.56
C GLU A 112 8.96 -17.35 -3.00
N ILE A 113 7.81 -17.09 -2.37
CA ILE A 113 6.90 -18.13 -1.87
C ILE A 113 6.40 -18.98 -3.03
N SER A 114 5.94 -18.36 -4.10
CA SER A 114 5.43 -19.05 -5.27
C SER A 114 6.50 -19.97 -5.88
N ASN A 115 7.70 -19.46 -6.12
CA ASN A 115 8.77 -20.22 -6.75
C ASN A 115 9.33 -21.34 -5.85
N SER A 116 9.39 -21.14 -4.53
CA SER A 116 9.85 -22.16 -3.58
C SER A 116 8.80 -23.23 -3.24
N TYR A 117 7.53 -23.00 -3.59
CA TYR A 117 6.47 -23.97 -3.34
C TYR A 117 6.39 -25.00 -4.46
N GLU A 118 6.62 -26.27 -4.12
CA GLU A 118 6.42 -27.42 -4.99
C GLU A 118 5.17 -28.17 -4.53
N PHE A 119 4.16 -28.25 -5.39
CA PHE A 119 3.00 -29.11 -5.18
C PHE A 119 3.43 -30.56 -5.36
N ARG A 120 3.11 -31.43 -4.40
CA ARG A 120 3.59 -32.81 -4.43
C ARG A 120 2.61 -33.67 -5.22
N ASP A 121 2.95 -33.96 -6.47
CA ASP A 121 2.17 -34.86 -7.33
C ASP A 121 2.28 -36.36 -6.96
N THR A 122 3.22 -36.74 -6.09
CA THR A 122 3.71 -38.13 -6.01
C THR A 122 3.15 -38.99 -4.88
N LEU A 123 2.11 -38.55 -4.17
CA LEU A 123 1.46 -39.41 -3.20
C LEU A 123 0.09 -39.85 -3.75
N PRO A 124 -0.28 -41.14 -3.66
CA PRO A 124 -1.62 -41.60 -4.04
C PRO A 124 -2.60 -41.09 -2.98
N ILE A 125 -2.97 -39.81 -3.03
CA ILE A 125 -3.75 -39.17 -1.96
C ILE A 125 -5.08 -38.72 -2.53
N ASN A 126 -6.12 -39.18 -1.85
CA ASN A 126 -7.47 -38.63 -1.83
C ASN A 126 -7.50 -37.12 -2.08
N VAL A 127 -8.55 -36.64 -2.76
CA VAL A 127 -8.86 -35.22 -3.03
C VAL A 127 -8.60 -34.30 -1.81
N SER A 128 -8.74 -34.81 -0.58
CA SER A 128 -8.44 -34.11 0.67
C SER A 128 -6.99 -33.63 0.84
N GLY A 129 -6.00 -34.33 0.27
CA GLY A 129 -4.58 -33.95 0.41
C GLY A 129 -4.19 -32.78 -0.49
N ARG A 130 -4.70 -32.77 -1.72
CA ARG A 130 -4.46 -31.69 -2.69
C ARG A 130 -5.08 -30.36 -2.23
N GLN A 131 -6.32 -30.43 -1.76
CA GLN A 131 -7.01 -29.28 -1.16
C GLN A 131 -6.18 -28.69 0.00
N ALA A 132 -5.61 -29.55 0.87
CA ALA A 132 -4.80 -29.11 1.99
C ALA A 132 -3.48 -28.42 1.55
N GLU A 133 -2.84 -28.85 0.46
CA GLU A 133 -1.65 -28.17 -0.07
C GLU A 133 -1.98 -26.80 -0.68
N GLN A 134 -3.10 -26.67 -1.39
CA GLN A 134 -3.58 -25.40 -1.90
C GLN A 134 -3.94 -24.43 -0.76
N ASP A 135 -4.62 -24.92 0.28
CA ASP A 135 -4.95 -24.14 1.48
C ASP A 135 -3.69 -23.63 2.20
N ILE A 136 -2.63 -24.45 2.29
CA ILE A 136 -1.35 -24.05 2.90
C ILE A 136 -0.69 -22.95 2.07
N PHE A 137 -0.66 -23.10 0.75
CA PHE A 137 -0.09 -22.11 -0.16
C PHE A 137 -0.84 -20.77 -0.06
N GLU A 138 -2.16 -20.81 -0.13
CA GLU A 138 -3.04 -19.65 0.05
C GLU A 138 -2.79 -18.98 1.41
N LYS A 139 -2.75 -19.75 2.50
CA LYS A 139 -2.53 -19.23 3.85
C LYS A 139 -1.18 -18.52 3.99
N LYS A 140 -0.12 -19.03 3.35
CA LYS A 140 1.20 -18.38 3.33
C LYS A 140 1.15 -17.02 2.65
N ILE A 141 0.51 -16.93 1.48
CA ILE A 141 0.34 -15.68 0.72
C ILE A 141 -0.51 -14.68 1.52
N LYS A 142 -1.68 -15.11 2.00
CA LYS A 142 -2.58 -14.28 2.84
C LYS A 142 -1.89 -13.79 4.10
N SER A 143 -1.03 -14.60 4.72
CA SER A 143 -0.27 -14.16 5.91
C SER A 143 0.70 -13.03 5.61
N HIS A 144 1.38 -13.03 4.46
CA HIS A 144 2.28 -11.94 4.05
C HIS A 144 1.48 -10.67 3.72
N ILE A 145 0.33 -10.82 3.05
CA ILE A 145 -0.57 -9.70 2.77
C ILE A 145 -1.08 -9.08 4.07
N ASN A 146 -1.53 -9.90 5.03
CA ASN A 146 -1.99 -9.40 6.33
C ASN A 146 -0.87 -8.68 7.10
N TYR A 147 0.35 -9.24 7.11
CA TYR A 147 1.51 -8.57 7.71
C TYR A 147 1.78 -7.21 7.04
N TYR A 148 1.68 -7.15 5.71
CA TYR A 148 1.78 -5.90 4.96
C TYR A 148 0.70 -4.89 5.35
N GLU A 149 -0.58 -5.28 5.37
CA GLU A 149 -1.70 -4.39 5.68
C GLU A 149 -1.60 -3.80 7.10
N LEU A 150 -1.12 -4.60 8.06
CA LEU A 150 -0.91 -4.17 9.44
C LEU A 150 0.24 -3.17 9.59
N ASN A 151 1.26 -3.22 8.73
CA ASN A 151 2.51 -2.48 8.92
C ASN A 151 2.75 -1.36 7.90
N ILE A 152 1.99 -1.29 6.81
CA ILE A 152 2.23 -0.32 5.73
C ILE A 152 2.22 1.13 6.21
N ASP A 153 1.27 1.52 7.06
CA ASP A 153 1.20 2.90 7.56
C ASP A 153 2.38 3.20 8.51
N LYS A 154 2.82 2.22 9.29
CA LYS A 154 3.99 2.38 10.17
C LYS A 154 5.24 2.62 9.33
N TYR A 155 5.43 1.86 8.27
CA TYR A 155 6.56 2.01 7.35
C TYR A 155 6.49 3.33 6.56
N ALA A 156 5.33 3.65 5.98
CA ALA A 156 5.16 4.83 5.13
C ALA A 156 5.30 6.15 5.90
N ASN A 157 4.99 6.16 7.20
CA ASN A 157 5.13 7.34 8.07
C ASN A 157 6.53 7.49 8.71
N LEU A 158 7.50 6.62 8.39
CA LEU A 158 8.88 6.82 8.84
C LEU A 158 9.38 8.22 8.42
N LYS A 159 10.24 8.84 9.21
CA LYS A 159 10.88 10.11 8.82
C LYS A 159 12.22 9.80 8.18
N THR A 160 12.66 10.66 7.25
CA THR A 160 14.06 10.63 6.84
C THR A 160 14.92 10.95 8.06
N ASP A 161 16.03 10.23 8.20
CA ASP A 161 16.99 10.52 9.26
C ASP A 161 17.54 11.94 9.10
N LYS A 162 18.06 12.51 10.20
CA LYS A 162 18.66 13.85 10.16
C LYS A 162 19.84 13.84 9.21
N PHE A 163 19.67 14.49 8.06
CA PHE A 163 20.76 14.76 7.13
C PHE A 163 21.55 15.95 7.68
N GLN A 164 22.76 15.69 8.21
CA GLN A 164 23.68 16.77 8.56
C GLN A 164 24.35 17.24 7.28
N THR A 165 24.03 18.46 6.83
CA THR A 165 24.87 19.16 5.87
C THR A 165 26.12 19.65 6.60
N PRO A 166 27.35 19.49 6.04
CA PRO A 166 28.53 20.09 6.62
C PRO A 166 28.33 21.62 6.72
N ASN A 167 28.62 22.18 7.90
CA ASN A 167 28.64 23.62 8.15
C ASN A 167 29.72 24.31 7.32
#